data_AF-A0A954ZNU1-F1
#
_entry.id   AF-A0A954ZNU1-F1
#
_cell.length_a   1.000
_cell.length_b   1.000
_cell.length_c   1.000
_cell.angle_alpha   90.00
_cell.angle_beta   90.00
_cell.angle_gamma   90.00
#
_symmetry.space_group_name_H-M   'P 1'
#
loop_
_entity.id
_entity.type
_entity.pdbx_description
1 polymer ?
#
loop_
_entity_poly.entity_id
_entity_poly.type
_entity_poly.pdbx_seq_one_letter_code
_entity_poly.pdbx_strand_id
1 'polypeptide(L)'
;SETILPDARAGGATWKYHEGEPPADWHLQAFDDAEWKEARGGFGTKGTPGAVVETQWKSEQITIRADFVLEAIPDGAILSIHHDEGAEVFINNIHVASLDGYTTQYTDIQLDRQAMNALVVGSNTIAITCTQTIGGQYIDAGLRSGWLDRIGSYADRVSLASDEQLEAVGGLDLKPTAREIERLRSLPVAEPYEALVVVERGNKAPEQHVLGRGSAHAPGDVVAPAVPAVLRWAGEPDLSGTWYGANTTGRRLALAKWLVNEGSFVTARVMANRLWQFHFGRGLCRSSGDFGRFGMLPTHPELIDYLAVRLIENGWSMKAMHREIMMSRFYRTSSVPSEDLASRDGNNEWYGRTDVRRLTAEQYRDAVLTVSGLRTDTMYGPSVYPPMPREVLETSSRPDQAWGTSTQEDATRRSVYVFTKRSLRVPILENLDQPSPDTPCPVRFPTNVPTQALITLNSDFMNDAADAFAGRVLGETSSLEEAIGAAIELAFSREATDDERSALVNFAQELMDENDLDERGAMQVCCLMLMNTNEFMWVD
;
A
#
# COMPACT_ATOMS: atom_id res chain seq x y z
N SER A 1 27.30 9.34 21.11
CA SER A 1 28.02 8.73 19.98
C SER A 1 29.49 8.91 20.20
N GLU A 2 30.26 7.82 20.15
CA GLU A 2 31.71 7.82 20.17
C GLU A 2 32.25 7.71 18.73
N THR A 3 33.34 8.39 18.41
CA THR A 3 33.94 8.33 17.08
C THR A 3 34.70 7.01 16.92
N ILE A 4 34.34 6.22 15.91
CA ILE A 4 35.01 4.97 15.54
C ILE A 4 36.09 5.23 14.49
N LEU A 5 35.73 6.01 13.46
CA LEU A 5 36.63 6.46 12.40
C LEU A 5 36.35 7.96 12.16
N PRO A 6 37.31 8.86 12.41
CA PRO A 6 37.08 10.29 12.25
C PRO A 6 36.98 10.68 10.77
N ASP A 7 35.94 11.43 10.42
CA ASP A 7 35.90 12.20 9.17
C ASP A 7 36.77 13.47 9.29
N ALA A 8 36.98 14.18 8.19
CA ALA A 8 37.83 15.36 8.09
C ALA A 8 37.39 16.51 9.02
N ARG A 9 36.12 16.59 9.42
CA ARG A 9 35.65 17.59 10.39
C ARG A 9 36.15 17.30 11.81
N ALA A 10 36.41 16.03 12.11
CA ALA A 10 36.90 15.53 13.39
C ALA A 10 38.41 15.22 13.36
N GLY A 11 39.15 15.90 12.47
CA GLY A 11 40.60 15.76 12.35
C GLY A 11 41.04 14.71 11.33
N GLY A 12 40.13 13.94 10.71
CA GLY A 12 40.37 13.06 9.57
C GLY A 12 41.13 11.76 9.86
N ALA A 13 40.69 10.64 9.29
CA ALA A 13 41.46 9.40 9.29
C ALA A 13 42.56 9.41 8.22
N THR A 14 43.52 8.50 8.34
CA THR A 14 44.45 8.19 7.24
C THR A 14 43.83 7.11 6.38
N TRP A 15 43.80 7.34 5.07
CA TRP A 15 43.24 6.44 4.08
C TRP A 15 44.32 6.01 3.09
N LYS A 16 44.29 4.74 2.72
CA LYS A 16 44.96 4.24 1.52
C LYS A 16 44.07 4.51 0.32
N TYR A 17 44.64 4.91 -0.81
CA TYR A 17 43.86 5.23 -2.00
C TYR A 17 44.51 4.83 -3.32
N HIS A 18 43.64 4.58 -4.30
CA HIS A 18 43.93 4.26 -5.67
C HIS A 18 43.10 5.16 -6.60
N GLU A 19 43.70 5.70 -7.65
CA GLU A 19 43.00 6.53 -8.65
C GLU A 19 42.82 5.72 -9.94
N GLY A 20 41.60 5.66 -10.46
CA GLY A 20 41.22 4.84 -11.62
C GLY A 20 40.27 3.69 -11.25
N GLU A 21 40.11 2.75 -12.18
CA GLU A 21 39.28 1.56 -12.00
C GLU A 21 39.86 0.69 -10.87
N PRO A 22 39.07 0.34 -9.84
CA PRO A 22 39.58 -0.42 -8.71
C PRO A 22 39.97 -1.85 -9.14
N PRO A 23 41.06 -2.40 -8.57
CA PRO A 23 41.40 -3.81 -8.73
C PRO A 23 40.27 -4.74 -8.28
N ALA A 24 40.24 -5.97 -8.77
CA ALA A 24 39.32 -6.98 -8.24
C ALA A 24 39.51 -7.16 -6.72
N ASP A 25 38.42 -7.46 -6.01
CA ASP A 25 38.40 -7.75 -4.58
C ASP A 25 38.87 -6.59 -3.67
N TRP A 26 38.98 -5.37 -4.20
CA TRP A 26 39.40 -4.16 -3.48
C TRP A 26 38.54 -3.80 -2.26
N HIS A 27 37.38 -4.43 -2.05
CA HIS A 27 36.50 -4.22 -0.90
C HIS A 27 36.70 -5.27 0.21
N LEU A 28 37.50 -6.32 -0.04
CA LEU A 28 37.80 -7.36 0.93
C LEU A 28 38.78 -6.86 2.00
N GLN A 29 38.58 -7.27 3.24
CA GLN A 29 39.52 -6.99 4.33
C GLN A 29 40.93 -7.55 4.04
N ALA A 30 41.01 -8.74 3.44
CA ALA A 30 42.28 -9.41 3.13
C ALA A 30 42.99 -8.89 1.86
N PHE A 31 42.45 -7.86 1.20
CA PHE A 31 43.06 -7.27 0.01
C PHE A 31 44.42 -6.63 0.33
N ASP A 32 45.42 -6.89 -0.50
CA ASP A 32 46.76 -6.31 -0.36
C ASP A 32 46.80 -4.92 -1.00
N ASP A 33 46.73 -3.89 -0.16
CA ASP A 33 46.83 -2.49 -0.53
C ASP A 33 48.20 -1.87 -0.20
N ALA A 34 49.27 -2.68 -0.06
CA ALA A 34 50.60 -2.19 0.27
C ALA A 34 51.17 -1.18 -0.74
N GLU A 35 50.79 -1.30 -2.01
CA GLU A 35 51.23 -0.41 -3.10
C GLU A 35 50.33 0.84 -3.25
N TRP A 36 49.26 0.97 -2.45
CA TRP A 36 48.37 2.13 -2.50
C TRP A 36 49.01 3.33 -1.82
N LYS A 37 48.67 4.53 -2.30
CA LYS A 37 49.15 5.77 -1.70
C LYS A 37 48.41 6.02 -0.40
N GLU A 38 49.05 6.65 0.57
CA GLU A 38 48.42 7.03 1.84
C GLU A 38 48.26 8.55 1.94
N ALA A 39 47.08 9.01 2.37
CA ALA A 39 46.80 10.42 2.60
C ALA A 39 45.68 10.61 3.63
N ARG A 40 45.44 11.85 4.07
CA ARG A 40 44.33 12.13 5.00
C ARG A 40 42.99 12.21 4.27
N GLY A 41 41.92 11.77 4.94
CA GLY A 41 40.54 11.86 4.44
C GLY A 41 40.13 13.31 4.14
N GLY A 42 39.14 13.50 3.27
CA GLY A 42 38.84 14.78 2.64
C GLY A 42 39.52 14.92 1.28
N PHE A 43 39.28 13.96 0.40
CA PHE A 43 39.83 13.94 -0.95
C PHE A 43 38.99 14.81 -1.88
N GLY A 44 39.58 15.86 -2.46
CA GLY A 44 38.83 16.67 -3.42
C GLY A 44 39.53 17.94 -3.88
N THR A 45 38.75 18.86 -4.46
CA THR A 45 39.26 20.15 -4.93
C THR A 45 39.11 21.25 -3.89
N LYS A 46 40.19 22.00 -3.60
CA LYS A 46 40.12 23.12 -2.65
C LYS A 46 39.08 24.16 -3.11
N GLY A 47 38.19 24.55 -2.20
CA GLY A 47 37.12 25.50 -2.46
C GLY A 47 35.76 24.86 -2.75
N THR A 48 35.67 23.52 -2.75
CA THR A 48 34.39 22.81 -2.85
C THR A 48 33.48 23.18 -1.66
N PRO A 49 32.23 23.61 -1.88
CA PRO A 49 31.33 24.03 -0.80
C PRO A 49 31.11 22.93 0.24
N GLY A 50 31.27 23.26 1.53
CA GLY A 50 31.05 22.32 2.64
C GLY A 50 32.12 21.22 2.79
N ALA A 51 33.13 21.19 1.93
CA ALA A 51 34.22 20.23 1.95
C ALA A 51 35.36 20.67 2.88
N VAL A 52 35.93 19.71 3.62
CA VAL A 52 37.19 19.90 4.36
C VAL A 52 38.27 19.14 3.61
N VAL A 53 38.94 19.83 2.70
CA VAL A 53 39.89 19.20 1.77
C VAL A 53 41.29 19.14 2.38
N GLU A 54 41.65 17.99 2.91
CA GLU A 54 43.01 17.69 3.39
C GLU A 54 43.89 17.11 2.27
N THR A 55 43.29 16.40 1.30
CA THR A 55 44.00 15.75 0.19
C THR A 55 43.43 16.17 -1.16
N GLN A 56 44.30 16.52 -2.12
CA GLN A 56 43.86 16.83 -3.47
C GLN A 56 43.64 15.57 -4.30
N TRP A 57 42.51 15.51 -4.99
CA TRP A 57 42.15 14.45 -5.94
C TRP A 57 41.50 15.07 -7.18
N LYS A 58 41.85 14.54 -8.38
CA LYS A 58 41.43 15.09 -9.69
C LYS A 58 41.03 14.07 -10.77
N SER A 59 41.16 12.76 -10.56
CA SER A 59 40.77 11.76 -11.55
C SER A 59 39.26 11.54 -11.59
N GLU A 60 38.76 10.84 -12.62
CA GLU A 60 37.32 10.48 -12.74
C GLU A 60 36.88 9.48 -11.66
N GLN A 61 37.81 8.80 -10.99
CA GLN A 61 37.49 7.80 -9.99
C GLN A 61 38.59 7.69 -8.94
N ILE A 62 38.18 7.60 -7.68
CA ILE A 62 39.05 7.26 -6.55
C ILE A 62 38.45 6.14 -5.74
N THR A 63 39.31 5.25 -5.30
CA THR A 63 38.97 4.20 -4.34
C THR A 63 39.79 4.43 -3.08
N ILE A 64 39.13 4.52 -1.94
CA ILE A 64 39.75 4.76 -0.63
C ILE A 64 39.44 3.62 0.33
N ARG A 65 40.42 3.23 1.14
CA ARG A 65 40.31 2.20 2.18
C ARG A 65 40.90 2.70 3.49
N ALA A 66 40.26 2.38 4.61
CA ALA A 66 40.79 2.63 5.93
C ALA A 66 40.45 1.48 6.87
N ASP A 67 41.45 1.08 7.65
CA ASP A 67 41.26 0.12 8.73
C ASP A 67 40.96 0.84 10.04
N PHE A 68 40.07 0.26 10.83
CA PHE A 68 39.73 0.72 12.17
C PHE A 68 39.63 -0.46 13.13
N VAL A 69 39.86 -0.20 14.41
CA VAL A 69 39.86 -1.22 15.47
C VAL A 69 38.68 -1.01 16.40
N LEU A 70 37.94 -2.07 16.69
CA LEU A 70 36.86 -2.08 17.67
C LEU A 70 37.27 -2.90 18.90
N GLU A 71 37.22 -2.29 20.08
CA GLU A 71 37.39 -3.00 21.36
C GLU A 71 36.14 -3.82 21.73
N ALA A 72 34.98 -3.34 21.32
CA ALA A 72 33.69 -4.00 21.40
C ALA A 72 32.82 -3.60 20.20
N ILE A 73 31.90 -4.48 19.78
CA ILE A 73 30.92 -4.13 18.75
C ILE A 73 29.90 -3.17 19.38
N PRO A 74 29.69 -1.96 18.81
CA PRO A 74 28.75 -1.01 19.37
C PRO A 74 27.30 -1.47 19.16
N ASP A 75 26.39 -1.05 20.05
CA ASP A 75 24.95 -1.33 19.94
C ASP A 75 24.32 -0.77 18.64
N GLY A 76 25.00 0.14 17.95
CA GLY A 76 24.61 0.70 16.66
C GLY A 76 25.73 1.59 16.12
N ALA A 77 25.82 1.76 14.81
CA ALA A 77 26.80 2.61 14.17
C ALA A 77 26.21 3.43 13.02
N ILE A 78 26.77 4.61 12.81
CA ILE A 78 26.34 5.59 11.81
C ILE A 78 27.53 5.93 10.93
N LEU A 79 27.36 5.77 9.63
CA LEU A 79 28.24 6.28 8.59
C LEU A 79 27.89 7.73 8.29
N SER A 80 28.85 8.63 8.47
CA SER A 80 28.81 9.99 7.94
C SER A 80 29.58 10.04 6.65
N ILE A 81 28.99 10.53 5.56
CA ILE A 81 29.65 10.59 4.25
C ILE A 81 29.30 11.88 3.51
N HIS A 82 30.27 12.47 2.81
CA HIS A 82 30.09 13.59 1.91
C HIS A 82 30.78 13.23 0.60
N HIS A 83 30.02 13.22 -0.50
CA HIS A 83 30.46 12.69 -1.79
C HIS A 83 29.96 13.56 -2.96
N ASP A 84 30.75 13.58 -4.04
CA ASP A 84 30.48 14.22 -5.32
C ASP A 84 31.29 13.50 -6.43
N GLU A 85 30.69 12.68 -7.31
CA GLU A 85 29.28 12.31 -7.42
C GLU A 85 29.04 10.91 -6.83
N GLY A 86 28.93 9.87 -7.66
CA GLY A 86 28.52 8.53 -7.23
C GLY A 86 29.47 7.93 -6.18
N ALA A 87 28.93 7.29 -5.14
CA ALA A 87 29.75 6.59 -4.15
C ALA A 87 29.18 5.22 -3.76
N GLU A 88 30.05 4.22 -3.73
CA GLU A 88 29.77 2.85 -3.28
C GLU A 88 30.57 2.56 -2.02
N VAL A 89 29.89 2.17 -0.94
CA VAL A 89 30.50 1.97 0.39
C VAL A 89 30.39 0.52 0.81
N PHE A 90 31.50 -0.03 1.28
CA PHE A 90 31.62 -1.39 1.81
C PHE A 90 32.26 -1.37 3.20
N ILE A 91 31.78 -2.24 4.09
CA ILE A 91 32.42 -2.54 5.38
C ILE A 91 32.61 -4.05 5.46
N ASN A 92 33.85 -4.51 5.61
CA ASN A 92 34.21 -5.93 5.64
C ASN A 92 33.51 -6.75 4.54
N ASN A 93 33.60 -6.30 3.28
CA ASN A 93 32.95 -6.88 2.10
C ASN A 93 31.42 -6.77 2.03
N ILE A 94 30.74 -6.29 3.07
CA ILE A 94 29.30 -6.04 3.01
C ILE A 94 29.05 -4.68 2.39
N HIS A 95 28.23 -4.65 1.33
CA HIS A 95 27.73 -3.41 0.74
C HIS A 95 26.84 -2.67 1.73
N VAL A 96 27.14 -1.40 1.98
CA VAL A 96 26.47 -0.56 2.98
C VAL A 96 25.59 0.49 2.32
N ALA A 97 26.07 1.11 1.25
CA ALA A 97 25.36 2.19 0.58
C ALA A 97 25.79 2.33 -0.88
N SER A 98 24.80 2.58 -1.74
CA SER A 98 24.99 3.12 -3.10
C SER A 98 24.40 4.52 -3.10
N LEU A 99 25.21 5.51 -3.45
CA LEU A 99 24.88 6.93 -3.34
C LEU A 99 25.01 7.58 -4.70
N ASP A 100 23.87 7.93 -5.29
CA ASP A 100 23.82 8.62 -6.58
C ASP A 100 23.85 10.15 -6.43
N GLY A 101 24.41 10.83 -7.43
CA GLY A 101 24.52 12.29 -7.46
C GLY A 101 25.52 12.82 -6.43
N TYR A 102 25.36 14.08 -6.01
CA TYR A 102 26.27 14.74 -5.08
C TYR A 102 25.56 15.27 -3.84
N THR A 103 26.34 15.48 -2.80
CA THR A 103 25.95 16.17 -1.57
C THR A 103 26.83 17.41 -1.37
N THR A 104 26.32 18.42 -0.67
CA THR A 104 27.09 19.64 -0.31
C THR A 104 27.44 19.70 1.17
N GLN A 105 27.09 18.65 1.90
CA GLN A 105 27.31 18.46 3.33
C GLN A 105 27.28 16.97 3.64
N TYR A 106 27.79 16.58 4.80
CA TYR A 106 27.73 15.18 5.24
C TYR A 106 26.29 14.72 5.43
N THR A 107 26.00 13.53 4.93
CA THR A 107 24.78 12.77 5.18
C THR A 107 25.08 11.64 6.15
N ASP A 108 24.08 11.29 6.96
CA ASP A 108 24.19 10.21 7.94
C ASP A 108 23.34 9.01 7.52
N ILE A 109 23.98 7.84 7.53
CA ILE A 109 23.40 6.55 7.17
C ILE A 109 23.53 5.62 8.37
N GLN A 110 22.40 5.10 8.84
CA GLN A 110 22.38 4.07 9.87
C GLN A 110 22.92 2.76 9.26
N LEU A 111 23.93 2.14 9.88
CA LEU A 111 24.31 0.78 9.49
C LEU A 111 23.17 -0.18 9.84
N ASP A 112 22.78 -0.99 8.86
CA ASP A 112 21.73 -2.00 9.02
C ASP A 112 22.28 -3.27 9.71
N ARG A 113 21.42 -4.28 9.86
CA ARG A 113 21.80 -5.54 10.51
C ARG A 113 22.92 -6.28 9.78
N GLN A 114 22.94 -6.24 8.45
CA GLN A 114 23.95 -6.96 7.67
C GLN A 114 25.32 -6.31 7.83
N ALA A 115 25.39 -4.98 7.74
CA ALA A 115 26.60 -4.21 7.97
C ALA A 115 27.09 -4.32 9.43
N MET A 116 26.18 -4.28 10.41
CA MET A 116 26.53 -4.44 11.82
C MET A 116 27.07 -5.85 12.14
N ASN A 117 26.49 -6.91 11.55
CA ASN A 117 26.96 -8.29 11.71
C ASN A 117 28.31 -8.54 11.02
N ALA A 118 28.70 -7.70 10.06
CA ALA A 118 30.00 -7.78 9.41
C ALA A 118 31.14 -7.30 10.32
N LEU A 119 30.83 -6.48 11.34
CA LEU A 119 31.82 -5.95 12.26
C LEU A 119 32.36 -7.05 13.18
N VAL A 120 33.66 -7.00 13.45
CA VAL A 120 34.34 -7.89 14.38
C VAL A 120 35.06 -7.09 15.46
N VAL A 121 35.22 -7.68 16.65
CA VAL A 121 36.16 -7.16 17.65
C VAL A 121 37.57 -7.33 17.09
N GLY A 122 38.36 -6.25 17.09
CA GLY A 122 39.64 -6.18 16.41
C GLY A 122 39.57 -5.35 15.12
N SER A 123 40.36 -5.75 14.12
CA SER A 123 40.51 -5.00 12.86
C SER A 123 39.29 -5.17 11.95
N ASN A 124 38.85 -4.06 11.37
CA ASN A 124 37.79 -3.94 10.38
C ASN A 124 38.26 -2.99 9.27
N THR A 125 37.68 -3.11 8.08
CA THR A 125 38.00 -2.26 6.93
C THR A 125 36.73 -1.61 6.39
N ILE A 126 36.79 -0.30 6.16
CA ILE A 126 35.84 0.41 5.31
C ILE A 126 36.51 0.71 3.96
N ALA A 127 35.78 0.46 2.87
CA ALA A 127 36.25 0.68 1.52
C ALA A 127 35.19 1.46 0.73
N ILE A 128 35.59 2.52 0.04
CA ILE A 128 34.69 3.40 -0.70
C ILE A 128 35.24 3.62 -2.10
N THR A 129 34.41 3.45 -3.11
CA THR A 129 34.70 3.95 -4.46
C THR A 129 33.86 5.18 -4.71
N CYS A 130 34.46 6.25 -5.19
CA CYS A 130 33.76 7.45 -5.64
C CYS A 130 34.06 7.71 -7.12
N THR A 131 33.01 7.85 -7.92
CA THR A 131 33.06 8.22 -9.33
C THR A 131 32.65 9.67 -9.49
N GLN A 132 33.36 10.37 -10.37
CA GLN A 132 33.12 11.76 -10.69
C GLN A 132 33.05 11.90 -12.20
N THR A 133 31.96 12.51 -12.68
CA THR A 133 31.77 12.80 -14.10
C THR A 133 32.00 14.29 -14.40
N ILE A 134 31.45 15.20 -13.58
CA ILE A 134 31.51 16.66 -13.73
C ILE A 134 31.24 17.30 -12.36
N GLY A 135 32.07 18.23 -11.84
CA GLY A 135 31.69 18.98 -10.64
C GLY A 135 32.80 19.37 -9.67
N GLY A 136 32.43 19.49 -8.39
CA GLY A 136 33.26 19.98 -7.29
C GLY A 136 34.23 18.94 -6.73
N GLN A 137 33.99 17.66 -7.00
CA GLN A 137 34.88 16.53 -6.72
C GLN A 137 35.29 16.45 -5.24
N TYR A 138 34.56 15.64 -4.48
CA TYR A 138 34.85 15.45 -3.08
C TYR A 138 34.41 14.06 -2.60
N ILE A 139 35.22 13.43 -1.76
CA ILE A 139 34.82 12.26 -0.97
C ILE A 139 35.47 12.31 0.40
N ASP A 140 34.64 12.13 1.42
CA ASP A 140 35.09 11.83 2.77
C ASP A 140 34.05 11.05 3.57
N ALA A 141 34.52 10.25 4.51
CA ALA A 141 33.66 9.44 5.34
C ALA A 141 34.21 9.25 6.76
N GLY A 142 33.29 9.00 7.70
CA GLY A 142 33.60 8.64 9.08
C GLY A 142 32.54 7.72 9.67
N LEU A 143 32.89 7.04 10.75
CA LEU A 143 32.02 6.14 11.48
C LEU A 143 31.93 6.57 12.94
N ARG A 144 30.73 6.49 13.51
CA ARG A 144 30.50 6.74 14.94
C ARG A 144 29.47 5.77 15.52
N SER A 145 29.59 5.46 16.80
CA SER A 145 28.58 4.66 17.49
C SER A 145 27.30 5.44 17.72
N GLY A 146 26.15 4.78 17.69
CA GLY A 146 24.85 5.35 18.01
C GLY A 146 23.74 5.02 17.02
N TRP A 147 22.61 5.70 17.23
CA TRP A 147 21.36 5.50 16.50
C TRP A 147 20.83 6.84 16.00
N LEU A 148 20.42 6.91 14.74
CA LEU A 148 19.69 8.06 14.22
C LEU A 148 18.27 8.10 14.81
N ASP A 149 17.77 9.29 15.12
CA ASP A 149 16.41 9.48 15.62
C ASP A 149 15.39 9.51 14.46
N ARG A 150 15.11 8.33 13.89
CA ARG A 150 14.15 8.15 12.79
C ARG A 150 13.53 6.76 12.80
N ILE A 151 12.30 6.63 12.26
CA ILE A 151 11.50 5.38 12.27
C ILE A 151 12.30 4.14 11.82
N GLY A 152 13.03 4.23 10.70
CA GLY A 152 13.83 3.11 10.19
C GLY A 152 14.86 2.60 11.21
N SER A 153 15.56 3.52 11.87
CA SER A 153 16.57 3.20 12.87
C SER A 153 16.00 2.54 14.13
N TYR A 154 14.74 2.84 14.50
CA TYR A 154 14.07 2.15 15.60
C TYR A 154 13.80 0.68 15.27
N ALA A 155 13.39 0.38 14.03
CA ALA A 155 13.19 -1.00 13.59
C ALA A 155 14.52 -1.77 13.54
N ASP A 156 15.58 -1.14 13.03
CA ASP A 156 16.94 -1.71 13.05
C ASP A 156 17.40 -2.01 14.47
N ARG A 157 17.18 -1.10 15.42
CA ARG A 157 17.55 -1.26 16.82
C ARG A 157 16.84 -2.44 17.49
N VAL A 158 15.54 -2.59 17.24
CA VAL A 158 14.79 -3.76 17.73
C VAL A 158 15.31 -5.05 17.09
N SER A 159 15.66 -5.02 15.81
CA SER A 159 16.20 -6.21 15.12
C SER A 159 17.61 -6.62 15.58
N LEU A 160 18.41 -5.68 16.09
CA LEU A 160 19.77 -5.93 16.57
C LEU A 160 19.85 -6.23 18.07
N ALA A 161 18.77 -5.97 18.82
CA ALA A 161 18.74 -6.22 20.25
C ALA A 161 18.79 -7.72 20.58
N SER A 162 19.52 -8.07 21.65
CA SER A 162 19.52 -9.43 22.21
C SER A 162 18.17 -9.78 22.85
N ASP A 163 17.91 -11.07 23.03
CA ASP A 163 16.70 -11.56 23.72
C ASP A 163 16.52 -10.93 25.10
N GLU A 164 17.61 -10.75 25.85
CA GLU A 164 17.61 -10.08 27.17
C GLU A 164 17.28 -8.59 27.05
N GLN A 165 17.85 -7.91 26.04
CA GLN A 165 17.54 -6.52 25.76
C GLN A 165 16.08 -6.33 25.33
N LEU A 166 15.51 -7.27 24.59
CA LEU A 166 14.11 -7.25 24.14
C LEU A 166 13.10 -7.49 25.27
N GLU A 167 13.49 -8.19 26.34
CA GLU A 167 12.67 -8.38 27.55
C GLU A 167 12.74 -7.19 28.53
N ALA A 168 13.85 -6.45 28.52
CA ALA A 168 14.13 -5.41 29.50
C ALA A 168 13.56 -4.01 29.15
N VAL A 169 12.96 -3.80 27.97
CA VAL A 169 12.48 -2.49 27.53
C VAL A 169 11.14 -2.13 28.17
N GLY A 170 11.18 -1.43 29.30
CA GLY A 170 9.99 -0.80 29.89
C GLY A 170 8.86 -1.76 30.27
N GLY A 171 9.16 -3.05 30.49
CA GLY A 171 8.17 -4.09 30.78
C GLY A 171 7.38 -4.59 29.57
N LEU A 172 7.81 -4.26 28.35
CA LEU A 172 7.23 -4.75 27.10
C LEU A 172 8.13 -5.85 26.53
N ASP A 173 7.56 -7.02 26.22
CA ASP A 173 8.24 -8.06 25.45
C ASP A 173 8.23 -7.70 23.96
N LEU A 174 9.40 -7.33 23.44
CA LEU A 174 9.58 -6.96 22.04
C LEU A 174 9.99 -8.13 21.13
N LYS A 175 10.12 -9.36 21.65
CA LYS A 175 10.47 -10.55 20.84
C LYS A 175 9.49 -10.81 19.71
N PRO A 176 8.15 -10.71 19.88
CA PRO A 176 7.22 -10.90 18.77
C PRO A 176 7.43 -9.87 17.66
N THR A 177 7.69 -8.62 18.04
CA THR A 177 7.96 -7.52 17.10
C THR A 177 9.26 -7.74 16.34
N ALA A 178 10.34 -8.17 17.01
CA ALA A 178 11.62 -8.47 16.38
C ALA A 178 11.49 -9.61 15.35
N ARG A 179 10.79 -10.69 15.70
CA ARG A 179 10.48 -11.80 14.78
C ARG A 179 9.65 -11.35 13.58
N GLU A 180 8.67 -10.48 13.80
CA GLU A 180 7.85 -9.97 12.71
C GLU A 180 8.64 -9.05 11.78
N ILE A 181 9.53 -8.20 12.29
CA ILE A 181 10.44 -7.39 11.47
C ILE A 181 11.33 -8.29 10.60
N GLU A 182 11.88 -9.35 11.19
CA GLU A 182 12.72 -10.32 10.48
C GLU A 182 11.92 -11.06 9.41
N ARG A 183 10.71 -11.53 9.74
CA ARG A 183 9.78 -12.13 8.77
C ARG A 183 9.51 -11.18 7.62
N LEU A 184 9.14 -9.93 7.89
CA LEU A 184 8.83 -8.93 6.87
C LEU A 184 10.03 -8.60 5.98
N ARG A 185 11.25 -8.57 6.53
CA ARG A 185 12.50 -8.38 5.76
C ARG A 185 12.84 -9.60 4.90
N SER A 186 12.48 -10.80 5.35
CA SER A 186 12.69 -12.04 4.59
C SER A 186 11.66 -12.25 3.47
N LEU A 187 10.54 -11.53 3.51
CA LEU A 187 9.56 -11.61 2.44
C LEU A 187 10.20 -11.09 1.14
N PRO A 188 10.03 -11.80 0.01
CA PRO A 188 10.50 -11.32 -1.26
C PRO A 188 9.86 -9.96 -1.55
N VAL A 189 10.68 -8.91 -1.50
CA VAL A 189 10.31 -7.62 -2.06
C VAL A 189 10.29 -7.84 -3.56
N ALA A 190 9.14 -7.60 -4.21
CA ALA A 190 9.07 -7.64 -5.67
C ALA A 190 10.24 -6.82 -6.21
N GLU A 191 11.08 -7.43 -7.05
CA GLU A 191 12.26 -6.74 -7.56
C GLU A 191 11.83 -5.38 -8.10
N PRO A 192 12.55 -4.30 -7.75
CA PRO A 192 12.18 -2.97 -8.19
C PRO A 192 12.23 -2.94 -9.71
N TYR A 193 11.06 -3.00 -10.34
CA TYR A 193 10.94 -2.71 -11.76
C TYR A 193 10.99 -1.19 -11.92
N GLU A 194 11.77 -0.72 -12.89
CA GLU A 194 11.81 0.71 -13.20
C GLU A 194 10.42 1.16 -13.63
N ALA A 195 9.82 2.06 -12.85
CA ALA A 195 8.53 2.65 -13.13
C ALA A 195 8.67 4.16 -13.28
N LEU A 196 7.96 4.73 -14.25
CA LEU A 196 7.78 6.18 -14.31
C LEU A 196 6.92 6.61 -13.13
N VAL A 197 7.55 7.23 -12.15
CA VAL A 197 6.90 7.71 -10.92
C VAL A 197 6.96 9.23 -10.84
N VAL A 198 5.88 9.83 -10.34
CA VAL A 198 5.87 11.26 -9.99
C VAL A 198 6.47 11.41 -8.60
N VAL A 199 7.79 11.58 -8.54
CA VAL A 199 8.53 11.80 -7.29
C VAL A 199 8.81 13.28 -7.08
N GLU A 200 8.86 13.66 -5.81
CA GLU A 200 9.35 14.97 -5.43
C GLU A 200 10.89 14.95 -5.46
N ARG A 201 11.49 15.90 -6.19
CA ARG A 201 12.95 15.99 -6.34
C ARG A 201 13.54 16.87 -5.25
N GLY A 202 13.72 16.27 -4.09
CA GLY A 202 14.45 16.86 -2.99
C GLY A 202 13.82 18.10 -2.35
N ASN A 203 14.65 18.87 -1.65
CA ASN A 203 14.24 20.07 -0.92
C ASN A 203 14.08 21.32 -1.80
N LYS A 204 14.53 21.27 -3.06
CA LYS A 204 14.45 22.36 -4.03
C LYS A 204 13.73 21.90 -5.29
N ALA A 205 12.43 22.19 -5.36
CA ALA A 205 11.66 21.90 -6.57
C ALA A 205 12.20 22.69 -7.78
N PRO A 206 12.24 22.08 -8.97
CA PRO A 206 12.58 22.79 -10.21
C PRO A 206 11.53 23.86 -10.52
N GLU A 207 11.98 24.94 -11.17
CA GLU A 207 11.08 25.99 -11.66
C GLU A 207 10.02 25.37 -12.59
N GLN A 208 8.78 25.80 -12.40
CA GLN A 208 7.65 25.41 -13.24
C GLN A 208 7.35 26.58 -14.16
N HIS A 209 7.05 26.29 -15.43
CA HIS A 209 6.78 27.30 -16.44
C HIS A 209 5.41 27.07 -17.08
N VAL A 210 4.76 28.14 -17.53
CA VAL A 210 3.66 28.03 -18.48
C VAL A 210 4.23 27.53 -19.81
N LEU A 211 3.74 26.38 -20.28
CA LEU A 211 4.22 25.79 -21.53
C LEU A 211 3.43 26.33 -22.73
N GLY A 212 4.13 27.02 -23.63
CA GLY A 212 3.52 27.57 -24.85
C GLY A 212 2.91 26.46 -25.70
N ARG A 213 1.58 26.49 -25.90
CA ARG A 213 0.80 25.44 -26.59
C ARG A 213 1.00 24.03 -25.98
N GLY A 214 1.40 23.94 -24.71
CA GLY A 214 1.69 22.68 -24.03
C GLY A 214 3.04 22.04 -24.40
N SER A 215 3.91 22.71 -25.16
CA SER A 215 5.23 22.18 -25.51
C SER A 215 6.23 22.33 -24.37
N ALA A 216 6.81 21.21 -23.92
CA ALA A 216 7.89 21.21 -22.92
C ALA A 216 9.17 21.94 -23.37
N HIS A 217 9.33 22.17 -24.67
CA HIS A 217 10.47 22.89 -25.26
C HIS A 217 10.22 24.38 -25.46
N ALA A 218 9.03 24.89 -25.10
CA ALA A 218 8.69 26.30 -25.20
C ALA A 218 8.30 26.86 -23.82
N PRO A 219 9.26 26.96 -22.87
CA PRO A 219 9.00 27.51 -21.56
C PRO A 219 8.65 29.00 -21.68
N GLY A 220 7.52 29.39 -21.09
CA GLY A 220 7.13 30.78 -20.88
C GLY A 220 7.43 31.22 -19.46
N ASP A 221 6.54 32.03 -18.90
CA ASP A 221 6.70 32.62 -17.58
C ASP A 221 6.77 31.56 -16.47
N VAL A 222 7.63 31.82 -15.48
CA VAL A 222 7.72 31.00 -14.26
C VAL A 222 6.44 31.14 -13.45
N VAL A 223 5.94 30.03 -12.93
CA VAL A 223 4.75 29.96 -12.08
C VAL A 223 5.07 29.35 -10.72
N ALA A 224 4.57 29.99 -9.68
CA ALA A 224 4.62 29.47 -8.33
C ALA A 224 3.50 28.45 -8.09
N PRO A 225 3.73 27.44 -7.23
CA PRO A 225 2.66 26.57 -6.77
C PRO A 225 1.58 27.37 -6.04
N ALA A 226 0.31 27.11 -6.35
CA ALA A 226 -0.83 27.70 -5.67
C ALA A 226 -2.06 26.77 -5.82
N VAL A 227 -3.06 26.97 -4.97
CA VAL A 227 -4.39 26.39 -5.18
C VAL A 227 -5.11 27.13 -6.32
N PRO A 228 -6.09 26.50 -6.99
CA PRO A 228 -6.93 27.18 -7.96
C PRO A 228 -7.49 28.50 -7.39
N ALA A 229 -7.38 29.60 -8.14
CA ALA A 229 -7.73 30.93 -7.64
C ALA A 229 -9.16 31.03 -7.06
N VAL A 230 -10.09 30.24 -7.62
CA VAL A 230 -11.48 30.12 -7.16
C VAL A 230 -11.63 29.56 -5.75
N LEU A 231 -10.58 28.93 -5.19
CA LEU A 231 -10.57 28.36 -3.84
C LEU A 231 -9.81 29.22 -2.82
N ARG A 232 -9.21 30.33 -3.23
CA ARG A 232 -8.40 31.19 -2.32
C ARG A 232 -9.21 31.87 -1.21
N TRP A 233 -10.54 31.92 -1.34
CA TRP A 233 -11.41 32.37 -0.24
C TRP A 233 -11.31 31.46 1.00
N ALA A 234 -10.87 30.21 0.82
CA ALA A 234 -10.58 29.26 1.88
C ALA A 234 -9.11 29.30 2.32
N GLY A 235 -8.37 30.36 2.01
CA GLY A 235 -6.94 30.50 2.35
C GLY A 235 -5.99 29.89 1.32
N GLU A 236 -4.70 29.85 1.66
CA GLU A 236 -3.64 29.27 0.84
C GLU A 236 -2.77 28.35 1.71
N PRO A 237 -2.29 27.22 1.16
CA PRO A 237 -1.43 26.31 1.91
C PRO A 237 -0.12 27.01 2.31
N ASP A 238 0.31 26.80 3.55
CA ASP A 238 1.63 27.24 4.00
C ASP A 238 2.73 26.37 3.35
N LEU A 239 3.34 26.91 2.30
CA LEU A 239 4.41 26.25 1.54
C LEU A 239 5.82 26.50 2.12
N SER A 240 5.93 27.18 3.27
CA SER A 240 7.23 27.50 3.89
C SER A 240 7.83 26.34 4.70
N GLY A 241 7.04 25.32 5.01
CA GLY A 241 7.45 24.20 5.85
C GLY A 241 8.38 23.21 5.14
N THR A 242 9.65 23.16 5.55
CA THR A 242 10.52 22.01 5.31
C THR A 242 10.28 20.96 6.40
N TRP A 243 9.99 19.71 6.04
CA TRP A 243 9.93 18.63 7.03
C TRP A 243 11.36 18.30 7.48
N TYR A 244 11.62 18.36 8.79
CA TYR A 244 12.94 18.15 9.38
C TYR A 244 13.58 16.84 8.88
N GLY A 245 14.74 16.96 8.24
CA GLY A 245 15.58 15.83 7.83
C GLY A 245 15.15 15.06 6.58
N ALA A 246 14.10 15.48 5.86
CA ALA A 246 13.66 14.80 4.64
C ALA A 246 14.04 15.57 3.36
N ASN A 247 14.40 14.84 2.31
CA ASN A 247 14.67 15.37 0.97
C ASN A 247 13.34 15.71 0.24
N THR A 248 12.60 16.70 0.74
CA THR A 248 11.27 17.12 0.24
C THR A 248 11.08 18.62 0.41
N THR A 249 10.27 19.24 -0.45
CA THR A 249 9.82 20.64 -0.31
C THR A 249 8.66 20.80 0.67
N GLY A 250 8.07 19.71 1.18
CA GLY A 250 6.95 19.74 2.12
C GLY A 250 5.59 20.15 1.51
N ARG A 251 5.57 20.57 0.23
CA ARG A 251 4.38 21.14 -0.44
C ARG A 251 3.18 20.19 -0.51
N ARG A 252 3.41 18.88 -0.67
CA ARG A 252 2.32 17.87 -0.69
C ARG A 252 1.60 17.79 0.65
N LEU A 253 2.36 17.78 1.74
CA LEU A 253 1.79 17.77 3.10
C LEU A 253 1.09 19.09 3.40
N ALA A 254 1.66 20.22 2.98
CA ALA A 254 1.03 21.54 3.11
C ALA A 254 -0.34 21.59 2.42
N LEU A 255 -0.43 21.10 1.18
CA LEU A 255 -1.69 21.00 0.46
C LEU A 255 -2.69 20.07 1.17
N ALA A 256 -2.24 18.90 1.65
CA ALA A 256 -3.09 17.97 2.39
C ALA A 256 -3.66 18.59 3.68
N LYS A 257 -2.81 19.29 4.46
CA LYS A 257 -3.23 20.01 5.67
C LYS A 257 -4.21 21.13 5.34
N TRP A 258 -3.96 21.87 4.26
CA TRP A 258 -4.87 22.91 3.79
C TRP A 258 -6.25 22.33 3.43
N LEU A 259 -6.30 21.21 2.69
CA LEU A 259 -7.55 20.56 2.28
C LEU A 259 -8.43 20.13 3.46
N VAL A 260 -7.83 19.71 4.58
CA VAL A 260 -8.56 19.21 5.76
C VAL A 260 -8.76 20.26 6.86
N ASN A 261 -8.13 21.44 6.74
CA ASN A 261 -8.29 22.55 7.68
C ASN A 261 -9.05 23.71 7.03
N GLU A 262 -8.37 24.50 6.19
CA GLU A 262 -8.91 25.74 5.65
C GLU A 262 -9.91 25.46 4.50
N GLY A 263 -9.58 24.49 3.63
CA GLY A 263 -10.48 23.94 2.59
C GLY A 263 -11.46 22.88 3.08
N SER A 264 -11.57 22.68 4.41
CA SER A 264 -12.28 21.55 5.01
C SER A 264 -13.74 21.43 4.61
N PHE A 265 -14.46 22.54 4.40
CA PHE A 265 -15.90 22.49 4.14
C PHE A 265 -16.28 21.73 2.85
N VAL A 266 -15.58 21.98 1.74
CA VAL A 266 -15.84 21.27 0.48
C VAL A 266 -15.37 19.81 0.61
N THR A 267 -14.18 19.61 1.16
CA THR A 267 -13.61 18.27 1.40
C THR A 267 -14.54 17.41 2.27
N ALA A 268 -15.09 17.98 3.34
CA ALA A 268 -15.97 17.31 4.27
C ALA A 268 -17.33 17.01 3.65
N ARG A 269 -17.92 17.92 2.86
CA ARG A 269 -19.16 17.65 2.10
C ARG A 269 -18.96 16.49 1.13
N VAL A 270 -17.87 16.48 0.37
CA VAL A 270 -17.55 15.40 -0.57
C VAL A 270 -17.39 14.07 0.17
N MET A 271 -16.67 14.05 1.31
CA MET A 271 -16.46 12.83 2.07
C MET A 271 -17.75 12.35 2.76
N ALA A 272 -18.53 13.24 3.36
CA ALA A 272 -19.84 12.94 3.94
C ALA A 272 -20.78 12.32 2.89
N ASN A 273 -20.81 12.88 1.69
CA ASN A 273 -21.60 12.34 0.57
C ASN A 273 -21.13 10.95 0.15
N ARG A 274 -19.82 10.70 0.11
CA ARG A 274 -19.28 9.37 -0.20
C ARG A 274 -19.63 8.35 0.87
N LEU A 275 -19.52 8.72 2.15
CA LEU A 275 -19.93 7.86 3.26
C LEU A 275 -21.41 7.50 3.17
N TRP A 276 -22.26 8.49 2.90
CA TRP A 276 -23.69 8.26 2.64
C TRP A 276 -23.91 7.33 1.46
N GLN A 277 -23.23 7.57 0.33
CA GLN A 277 -23.30 6.73 -0.87
C GLN A 277 -22.95 5.27 -0.61
N PHE A 278 -21.92 4.98 0.19
CA PHE A 278 -21.53 3.60 0.46
C PHE A 278 -22.53 2.85 1.35
N HIS A 279 -23.30 3.56 2.17
CA HIS A 279 -24.40 2.97 2.95
C HIS A 279 -25.66 2.78 2.11
N PHE A 280 -26.04 3.78 1.30
CA PHE A 280 -27.34 3.84 0.64
C PHE A 280 -27.30 3.67 -0.89
N GLY A 281 -26.16 3.24 -1.44
CA GLY A 281 -25.96 3.00 -2.88
C GLY A 281 -25.74 4.26 -3.73
N ARG A 282 -26.23 5.43 -3.29
CA ARG A 282 -26.05 6.72 -3.99
C ARG A 282 -25.88 7.88 -3.01
N GLY A 283 -25.20 8.94 -3.43
CA GLY A 283 -24.97 10.14 -2.60
C GLY A 283 -26.21 11.03 -2.47
N LEU A 284 -26.21 11.90 -1.47
CA LEU A 284 -27.14 13.04 -1.36
C LEU A 284 -26.96 14.00 -2.55
N CYS A 285 -25.70 14.22 -2.94
CA CYS A 285 -25.31 14.76 -4.23
C CYS A 285 -24.97 13.58 -5.15
N ARG A 286 -25.75 13.39 -6.21
CA ARG A 286 -25.58 12.25 -7.13
C ARG A 286 -24.28 12.33 -7.94
N SER A 287 -23.79 13.53 -8.22
CA SER A 287 -22.49 13.74 -8.89
C SER A 287 -21.36 13.70 -7.86
N SER A 288 -21.11 12.54 -7.25
CA SER A 288 -20.13 12.39 -6.16
C SER A 288 -18.68 12.76 -6.52
N GLY A 289 -18.37 12.88 -7.82
CA GLY A 289 -17.07 13.36 -8.32
C GLY A 289 -17.05 14.84 -8.72
N ASP A 290 -18.20 15.52 -8.76
CA ASP A 290 -18.32 16.92 -9.19
C ASP A 290 -19.35 17.66 -8.34
N PHE A 291 -18.86 18.46 -7.40
CA PHE A 291 -19.63 19.37 -6.55
C PHE A 291 -19.66 20.80 -7.11
N GLY A 292 -19.10 21.01 -8.31
CA GLY A 292 -19.04 22.29 -8.98
C GLY A 292 -20.30 22.61 -9.78
N ARG A 293 -20.19 23.65 -10.63
CA ARG A 293 -21.30 24.18 -11.43
C ARG A 293 -21.90 23.16 -12.43
N PHE A 294 -21.10 22.20 -12.87
CA PHE A 294 -21.53 21.15 -13.81
C PHE A 294 -22.04 19.89 -13.11
N GLY A 295 -21.90 19.83 -11.78
CA GLY A 295 -22.49 18.80 -10.95
C GLY A 295 -24.00 18.99 -10.72
N MET A 296 -24.62 17.99 -10.11
CA MET A 296 -25.97 18.05 -9.57
C MET A 296 -25.96 18.69 -8.19
N LEU A 297 -27.05 19.38 -7.85
CA LEU A 297 -27.24 19.88 -6.50
C LEU A 297 -27.61 18.72 -5.54
N PRO A 298 -27.20 18.79 -4.26
CA PRO A 298 -27.64 17.81 -3.27
C PRO A 298 -29.15 17.91 -3.07
N THR A 299 -29.82 16.76 -2.93
CA THR A 299 -31.25 16.72 -2.61
C THR A 299 -31.53 17.23 -1.19
N HIS A 300 -30.62 16.98 -0.26
CA HIS A 300 -30.72 17.40 1.14
C HIS A 300 -29.50 18.25 1.55
N PRO A 301 -29.45 19.55 1.17
CA PRO A 301 -28.31 20.41 1.41
C PRO A 301 -28.01 20.60 2.91
N GLU A 302 -29.03 20.68 3.77
CA GLU A 302 -28.85 20.84 5.21
C GLU A 302 -28.29 19.55 5.85
N LEU A 303 -28.66 18.39 5.33
CA LEU A 303 -28.18 17.11 5.84
C LEU A 303 -26.72 16.86 5.48
N ILE A 304 -26.31 17.16 4.23
CA ILE A 304 -24.90 17.04 3.84
C ILE A 304 -24.02 18.02 4.63
N ASP A 305 -24.54 19.22 4.92
CA ASP A 305 -23.87 20.21 5.75
C ASP A 305 -23.73 19.74 7.19
N TYR A 306 -24.80 19.20 7.77
CA TYR A 306 -24.77 18.57 9.08
C TYR A 306 -23.70 17.48 9.15
N LEU A 307 -23.72 16.52 8.22
CA LEU A 307 -22.75 15.42 8.21
C LEU A 307 -21.31 15.91 7.99
N ALA A 308 -21.10 16.94 7.18
CA ALA A 308 -19.79 17.54 6.95
C ALA A 308 -19.24 18.20 8.23
N VAL A 309 -20.06 18.96 8.95
CA VAL A 309 -19.68 19.56 10.24
C VAL A 309 -19.36 18.47 11.25
N ARG A 310 -20.19 17.43 11.35
CA ARG A 310 -19.97 16.30 12.27
C ARG A 310 -18.69 15.54 11.96
N LEU A 311 -18.31 15.40 10.69
CA LEU A 311 -17.05 14.78 10.31
C LEU A 311 -15.85 15.60 10.81
N ILE A 312 -15.89 16.93 10.69
CA ILE A 312 -14.84 17.83 11.17
C ILE A 312 -14.77 17.83 12.71
N GLU A 313 -15.92 17.96 13.40
CA GLU A 313 -16.02 17.97 14.87
C GLU A 313 -15.50 16.67 15.50
N ASN A 314 -15.72 15.53 14.84
CA ASN A 314 -15.22 14.22 15.27
C ASN A 314 -13.77 13.96 14.83
N GLY A 315 -13.01 14.99 14.44
CA GLY A 315 -11.60 14.87 14.06
C GLY A 315 -11.37 13.99 12.83
N TRP A 316 -12.27 14.06 11.85
CA TRP A 316 -12.24 13.26 10.62
C TRP A 316 -12.35 11.74 10.86
N SER A 317 -12.92 11.32 12.00
CA SER A 317 -13.10 9.90 12.32
C SER A 317 -14.18 9.23 11.45
N MET A 318 -13.72 8.48 10.45
CA MET A 318 -14.59 7.70 9.56
C MET A 318 -15.48 6.72 10.34
N LYS A 319 -14.94 6.06 11.38
CA LYS A 319 -15.69 5.14 12.23
C LYS A 319 -16.82 5.84 13.00
N ALA A 320 -16.56 7.04 13.51
CA ALA A 320 -17.60 7.81 14.20
C ALA A 320 -18.74 8.16 13.25
N MET A 321 -18.42 8.57 12.01
CA MET A 321 -19.43 8.88 11.00
C MET A 321 -20.23 7.66 10.54
N HIS A 322 -19.59 6.49 10.36
CA HIS A 322 -20.33 5.25 10.07
C HIS A 322 -21.34 4.95 11.18
N ARG A 323 -20.91 5.03 12.45
CA ARG A 323 -21.81 4.83 13.60
C ARG A 323 -22.96 5.84 13.60
N GLU A 324 -22.68 7.11 13.35
CA GLU A 324 -23.71 8.16 13.33
C GLU A 324 -24.79 7.89 12.27
N ILE A 325 -24.38 7.49 11.06
CA ILE A 325 -25.30 7.10 9.99
C ILE A 325 -26.07 5.82 10.37
N MET A 326 -25.38 4.78 10.85
CA MET A 326 -25.99 3.48 11.19
C MET A 326 -26.98 3.57 12.36
N MET A 327 -26.76 4.50 13.29
CA MET A 327 -27.67 4.74 14.42
C MET A 327 -28.87 5.62 14.06
N SER A 328 -28.88 6.23 12.86
CA SER A 328 -30.00 7.06 12.41
C SER A 328 -31.29 6.24 12.29
N ARG A 329 -32.43 6.94 12.33
CA ARG A 329 -33.72 6.31 12.00
C ARG A 329 -33.73 5.84 10.54
N PHE A 330 -33.15 6.63 9.64
CA PHE A 330 -33.18 6.37 8.21
C PHE A 330 -32.46 5.07 7.83
N TYR A 331 -31.32 4.78 8.44
CA TYR A 331 -30.60 3.51 8.23
C TYR A 331 -31.43 2.26 8.59
N ARG A 332 -32.42 2.40 9.47
CA ARG A 332 -33.31 1.32 9.92
C ARG A 332 -34.66 1.33 9.21
N THR A 333 -34.83 2.16 8.18
CA THR A 333 -36.06 2.25 7.40
C THR A 333 -36.12 1.08 6.41
N SER A 334 -37.31 0.49 6.24
CA SER A 334 -37.54 -0.59 5.28
C SER A 334 -37.30 -0.13 3.83
N SER A 335 -36.89 -1.08 2.98
CA SER A 335 -36.79 -0.91 1.53
C SER A 335 -38.13 -1.04 0.80
N VAL A 336 -39.19 -1.51 1.47
CA VAL A 336 -40.53 -1.67 0.89
C VAL A 336 -41.29 -0.34 0.90
N PRO A 337 -41.62 0.27 -0.26
CA PRO A 337 -42.41 1.49 -0.30
C PRO A 337 -43.86 1.26 0.13
N SER A 338 -44.48 2.24 0.79
CA SER A 338 -45.94 2.35 0.81
C SER A 338 -46.48 2.77 -0.56
N GLU A 339 -47.73 2.44 -0.87
CA GLU A 339 -48.38 2.84 -2.13
C GLU A 339 -48.33 4.37 -2.36
N ASP A 340 -48.54 5.16 -1.30
CA ASP A 340 -48.45 6.63 -1.38
C ASP A 340 -47.03 7.08 -1.75
N LEU A 341 -45.98 6.53 -1.11
CA LEU A 341 -44.59 6.87 -1.43
C LEU A 341 -44.21 6.44 -2.86
N ALA A 342 -44.61 5.25 -3.28
CA ALA A 342 -44.36 4.77 -4.64
C ALA A 342 -45.00 5.69 -5.70
N SER A 343 -46.19 6.23 -5.42
CA SER A 343 -46.89 7.14 -6.34
C SER A 343 -46.29 8.54 -6.40
N ARG A 344 -45.76 9.06 -5.28
CA ARG A 344 -45.21 10.44 -5.20
C ARG A 344 -43.75 10.53 -5.60
N ASP A 345 -42.96 9.52 -5.24
CA ASP A 345 -41.51 9.48 -5.47
C ASP A 345 -41.06 8.05 -5.81
N GLY A 346 -41.49 7.60 -7.00
CA GLY A 346 -41.15 6.26 -7.50
C GLY A 346 -39.64 6.01 -7.57
N ASN A 347 -38.86 7.02 -7.95
CA ASN A 347 -37.39 6.98 -8.04
C ASN A 347 -36.67 7.19 -6.69
N ASN A 348 -37.46 7.34 -5.62
CA ASN A 348 -37.00 7.55 -4.26
C ASN A 348 -36.06 8.76 -4.09
N GLU A 349 -36.08 9.77 -4.97
CA GLU A 349 -35.18 10.95 -4.98
C GLU A 349 -35.01 11.60 -3.60
N TRP A 350 -36.08 11.60 -2.81
CA TRP A 350 -36.16 12.23 -1.48
C TRP A 350 -35.86 11.27 -0.32
N TYR A 351 -35.36 10.06 -0.59
CA TYR A 351 -35.02 9.07 0.44
C TYR A 351 -36.22 8.79 1.36
N GLY A 352 -37.39 8.50 0.78
CA GLY A 352 -38.58 8.07 1.52
C GLY A 352 -38.50 6.62 2.02
N ARG A 353 -37.59 5.83 1.44
CA ARG A 353 -37.26 4.45 1.81
C ARG A 353 -35.76 4.18 1.60
N THR A 354 -35.27 3.08 2.14
CA THR A 354 -33.93 2.58 1.77
C THR A 354 -34.00 1.94 0.37
N ASP A 355 -32.97 2.13 -0.45
CA ASP A 355 -32.87 1.41 -1.73
C ASP A 355 -32.14 0.09 -1.49
N VAL A 356 -32.66 -1.00 -2.05
CA VAL A 356 -31.96 -2.29 -2.06
C VAL A 356 -30.63 -2.12 -2.80
N ARG A 357 -29.53 -2.56 -2.20
CA ARG A 357 -28.18 -2.34 -2.70
C ARG A 357 -27.54 -3.66 -3.10
N ARG A 358 -27.07 -3.75 -4.35
CA ARG A 358 -26.25 -4.88 -4.79
C ARG A 358 -24.90 -4.88 -4.06
N LEU A 359 -24.43 -6.06 -3.66
CA LEU A 359 -23.04 -6.24 -3.25
C LEU A 359 -22.09 -5.85 -4.39
N THR A 360 -20.98 -5.18 -4.07
CA THR A 360 -19.93 -4.96 -5.07
C THR A 360 -19.24 -6.28 -5.43
N ALA A 361 -18.53 -6.34 -6.56
CA ALA A 361 -17.72 -7.49 -6.96
C ALA A 361 -16.90 -8.10 -5.80
N GLU A 362 -16.19 -7.25 -5.05
CA GLU A 362 -15.36 -7.67 -3.92
C GLU A 362 -16.19 -8.18 -2.75
N GLN A 363 -17.32 -7.53 -2.44
CA GLN A 363 -18.23 -7.96 -1.38
C GLN A 363 -18.90 -9.30 -1.72
N TYR A 364 -19.32 -9.50 -2.97
CA TYR A 364 -19.93 -10.74 -3.43
C TYR A 364 -18.94 -11.90 -3.35
N ARG A 365 -17.71 -11.72 -3.88
CA ARG A 365 -16.65 -12.74 -3.76
C ARG A 365 -16.33 -13.06 -2.30
N ASP A 366 -16.20 -12.04 -1.45
CA ASP A 366 -15.93 -12.23 -0.02
C ASP A 366 -17.11 -12.93 0.70
N ALA A 367 -18.36 -12.67 0.29
CA ALA A 367 -19.54 -13.35 0.81
C ALA A 367 -19.54 -14.84 0.43
N VAL A 368 -19.28 -15.17 -0.84
CA VAL A 368 -19.13 -16.57 -1.33
C VAL A 368 -18.07 -17.32 -0.53
N LEU A 369 -16.89 -16.72 -0.35
CA LEU A 369 -15.82 -17.32 0.46
C LEU A 369 -16.21 -17.50 1.94
N THR A 370 -17.02 -16.58 2.48
CA THR A 370 -17.46 -16.63 3.88
C THR A 370 -18.48 -17.75 4.10
N VAL A 371 -19.50 -17.87 3.25
CA VAL A 371 -20.53 -18.91 3.42
C VAL A 371 -20.00 -20.32 3.12
N SER A 372 -19.12 -20.45 2.13
CA SER A 372 -18.44 -21.71 1.81
C SER A 372 -17.42 -22.16 2.86
N GLY A 373 -17.04 -21.28 3.80
CA GLY A 373 -16.01 -21.57 4.80
C GLY A 373 -14.57 -21.54 4.26
N LEU A 374 -14.36 -21.10 3.02
CA LEU A 374 -13.04 -21.02 2.39
C LEU A 374 -12.24 -19.77 2.77
N ARG A 375 -12.90 -18.74 3.30
CA ARG A 375 -12.30 -17.42 3.55
C ARG A 375 -11.12 -17.49 4.52
N THR A 376 -9.99 -16.93 4.10
CA THR A 376 -8.82 -16.71 4.95
C THR A 376 -8.77 -15.26 5.44
N ASP A 377 -8.63 -15.06 6.75
CA ASP A 377 -8.61 -13.74 7.40
C ASP A 377 -7.22 -13.12 7.58
N THR A 378 -6.19 -13.71 6.96
CA THR A 378 -4.81 -13.22 7.00
C THR A 378 -4.71 -11.79 6.47
N MET A 379 -4.33 -10.88 7.37
CA MET A 379 -4.15 -9.46 7.10
C MET A 379 -2.71 -9.14 6.70
N TYR A 380 -2.55 -8.03 5.97
CA TYR A 380 -1.26 -7.47 5.54
C TYR A 380 -0.48 -8.39 4.59
N GLY A 381 0.77 -8.03 4.26
CA GLY A 381 1.59 -8.78 3.31
C GLY A 381 1.28 -8.49 1.84
N PRO A 382 1.90 -9.25 0.92
CA PRO A 382 1.80 -9.01 -0.51
C PRO A 382 0.39 -9.31 -1.04
N SER A 383 0.14 -8.81 -2.26
CA SER A 383 -1.06 -9.16 -3.02
C SER A 383 -1.12 -10.65 -3.34
N VAL A 384 -2.33 -11.16 -3.50
CA VAL A 384 -2.61 -12.55 -3.85
C VAL A 384 -3.16 -12.70 -5.26
N TYR A 385 -3.01 -13.90 -5.80
CA TYR A 385 -3.36 -14.27 -7.16
C TYR A 385 -4.37 -15.42 -7.12
N PRO A 386 -5.68 -15.13 -7.07
CA PRO A 386 -6.69 -16.15 -7.27
C PRO A 386 -6.48 -16.88 -8.61
N PRO A 387 -6.88 -18.16 -8.72
CA PRO A 387 -6.81 -18.90 -9.97
C PRO A 387 -7.47 -18.14 -11.12
N MET A 388 -6.85 -18.18 -12.29
CA MET A 388 -7.34 -17.58 -13.52
C MET A 388 -7.65 -18.69 -14.53
N PRO A 389 -8.80 -18.63 -15.23
CA PRO A 389 -9.09 -19.54 -16.31
C PRO A 389 -8.00 -19.48 -17.38
N ARG A 390 -7.62 -20.64 -17.92
CA ARG A 390 -6.52 -20.73 -18.88
C ARG A 390 -6.81 -19.94 -20.15
N GLU A 391 -8.06 -19.95 -20.60
CA GLU A 391 -8.55 -19.24 -21.78
C GLU A 391 -8.31 -17.73 -21.64
N VAL A 392 -8.43 -17.19 -20.42
CA VAL A 392 -8.18 -15.78 -20.14
C VAL A 392 -6.68 -15.47 -20.18
N LEU A 393 -5.83 -16.37 -19.66
CA LEU A 393 -4.38 -16.23 -19.72
C LEU A 393 -3.84 -16.30 -21.16
N GLU A 394 -4.45 -17.14 -22.00
CA GLU A 394 -4.09 -17.31 -23.42
C GLU A 394 -4.34 -16.05 -24.27
N THR A 395 -5.13 -15.08 -23.78
CA THR A 395 -5.27 -13.76 -24.40
C THR A 395 -4.03 -12.86 -24.22
N SER A 396 -3.12 -13.23 -23.31
CA SER A 396 -1.89 -12.50 -23.04
C SER A 396 -0.75 -12.89 -23.98
N SER A 397 0.19 -11.98 -24.22
CA SER A 397 1.37 -12.26 -25.05
C SER A 397 2.32 -13.29 -24.44
N ARG A 398 2.30 -13.45 -23.11
CA ARG A 398 3.05 -14.48 -22.37
C ARG A 398 2.12 -15.13 -21.33
N PRO A 399 1.27 -16.09 -21.74
CA PRO A 399 0.24 -16.67 -20.87
C PRO A 399 0.79 -17.18 -19.53
N ASP A 400 1.91 -17.91 -19.56
CA ASP A 400 2.53 -18.52 -18.37
C ASP A 400 3.18 -17.51 -17.41
N GLN A 401 3.33 -16.25 -17.83
CA GLN A 401 3.88 -15.15 -17.02
C GLN A 401 2.86 -14.03 -16.82
N ALA A 402 1.62 -14.22 -17.30
CA ALA A 402 0.62 -13.16 -17.32
C ALA A 402 0.04 -12.90 -15.92
N TRP A 403 0.02 -13.92 -15.07
CA TRP A 403 -0.56 -13.90 -13.73
C TRP A 403 0.33 -14.66 -12.74
N GLY A 404 0.36 -14.21 -11.48
CA GLY A 404 1.08 -14.91 -10.42
C GLY A 404 0.33 -16.17 -9.96
N THR A 405 0.97 -16.92 -9.07
CA THR A 405 0.36 -18.09 -8.43
C THR A 405 0.34 -17.87 -6.91
N SER A 406 -0.77 -18.21 -6.27
CA SER A 406 -0.90 -18.22 -4.81
C SER A 406 -1.19 -19.64 -4.32
N THR A 407 -0.87 -19.91 -3.06
CA THR A 407 -1.36 -21.11 -2.39
C THR A 407 -2.89 -21.05 -2.30
N GLN A 408 -3.54 -22.18 -2.06
CA GLN A 408 -5.00 -22.21 -1.90
C GLN A 408 -5.46 -21.27 -0.77
N GLU A 409 -4.74 -21.27 0.36
CA GLU A 409 -5.03 -20.41 1.52
C GLU A 409 -4.90 -18.92 1.17
N ASP A 410 -3.88 -18.52 0.42
CA ASP A 410 -3.72 -17.13 -0.01
C ASP A 410 -4.75 -16.73 -1.07
N ALA A 411 -5.09 -17.64 -1.99
CA ALA A 411 -6.06 -17.38 -3.04
C ALA A 411 -7.47 -17.08 -2.48
N THR A 412 -7.80 -17.59 -1.29
CA THR A 412 -9.09 -17.37 -0.62
C THR A 412 -9.07 -16.22 0.39
N ARG A 413 -8.04 -15.37 0.37
CA ARG A 413 -8.03 -14.13 1.15
C ARG A 413 -9.06 -13.13 0.62
N ARG A 414 -9.41 -12.18 1.49
CA ARG A 414 -10.30 -11.06 1.18
C ARG A 414 -9.90 -10.37 -0.12
N SER A 415 -10.88 -9.99 -0.91
CA SER A 415 -10.72 -9.43 -2.25
C SER A 415 -9.90 -8.13 -2.29
N VAL A 416 -9.77 -7.43 -1.15
CA VAL A 416 -8.89 -6.26 -1.00
C VAL A 416 -7.40 -6.58 -1.21
N TYR A 417 -6.99 -7.84 -1.05
CA TYR A 417 -5.63 -8.30 -1.26
C TYR A 417 -5.38 -8.82 -2.69
N VAL A 418 -6.42 -8.95 -3.52
CA VAL A 418 -6.27 -9.47 -4.89
C VAL A 418 -5.44 -8.49 -5.72
N PHE A 419 -4.44 -9.02 -6.40
CA PHE A 419 -3.58 -8.24 -7.27
C PHE A 419 -4.38 -7.57 -8.39
N THR A 420 -4.17 -6.27 -8.60
CA THR A 420 -4.82 -5.52 -9.69
C THR A 420 -3.83 -5.30 -10.82
N LYS A 421 -4.11 -5.87 -11.99
CA LYS A 421 -3.37 -5.60 -13.23
C LYS A 421 -4.27 -4.87 -14.21
N ARG A 422 -3.79 -3.78 -14.81
CA ARG A 422 -4.60 -2.97 -15.76
C ARG A 422 -5.11 -3.76 -16.95
N SER A 423 -4.25 -4.61 -17.51
CA SER A 423 -4.53 -5.37 -18.74
C SER A 423 -5.17 -6.74 -18.52
N LEU A 424 -5.31 -7.20 -17.27
CA LEU A 424 -5.81 -8.54 -16.97
C LEU A 424 -6.52 -8.53 -15.63
N ARG A 425 -7.85 -8.67 -15.65
CA ARG A 425 -8.70 -8.64 -14.46
C ARG A 425 -9.23 -10.03 -14.14
N VAL A 426 -9.53 -10.26 -12.86
CA VAL A 426 -10.14 -11.51 -12.42
C VAL A 426 -11.57 -11.57 -12.97
N PRO A 427 -11.96 -12.60 -13.76
CA PRO A 427 -13.22 -12.59 -14.52
C PRO A 427 -14.47 -12.38 -13.67
N ILE A 428 -14.57 -13.03 -12.50
CA ILE A 428 -15.73 -12.88 -11.61
C ILE A 428 -15.86 -11.44 -11.09
N LEU A 429 -14.74 -10.76 -10.82
CA LEU A 429 -14.74 -9.39 -10.33
C LEU A 429 -15.11 -8.41 -11.45
N GLU A 430 -14.49 -8.58 -12.62
CA GLU A 430 -14.79 -7.78 -13.81
C GLU A 430 -16.26 -7.90 -14.22
N ASN A 431 -16.78 -9.13 -14.26
CA ASN A 431 -18.16 -9.41 -14.60
C ASN A 431 -19.15 -8.77 -13.61
N LEU A 432 -18.80 -8.66 -12.34
CA LEU A 432 -19.62 -8.02 -11.29
C LEU A 432 -19.31 -6.52 -11.12
N ASP A 433 -18.96 -5.84 -12.22
CA ASP A 433 -18.74 -4.39 -12.30
C ASP A 433 -17.58 -3.86 -11.43
N GLN A 434 -16.49 -4.63 -11.26
CA GLN A 434 -15.29 -4.08 -10.65
C GLN A 434 -14.82 -2.83 -11.43
N PRO A 435 -14.55 -1.70 -10.75
CA PRO A 435 -14.09 -0.49 -11.42
C PRO A 435 -12.88 -0.71 -12.31
N SER A 436 -12.84 -0.01 -13.45
CA SER A 436 -11.66 -0.01 -14.31
C SER A 436 -10.46 0.60 -13.56
N PRO A 437 -9.28 -0.03 -13.58
CA PRO A 437 -8.06 0.52 -12.99
C PRO A 437 -7.46 1.67 -13.81
N ASP A 438 -8.01 1.96 -14.99
CA ASP A 438 -7.53 3.00 -15.89
C ASP A 438 -8.29 4.33 -15.76
N THR A 439 -9.44 4.34 -15.07
CA THR A 439 -10.28 5.54 -14.95
C THR A 439 -10.78 5.76 -13.53
N PRO A 440 -10.93 7.02 -13.08
CA PRO A 440 -11.57 7.32 -11.81
C PRO A 440 -13.04 6.85 -11.79
N CYS A 441 -13.43 6.17 -10.71
CA CYS A 441 -14.81 5.69 -10.52
C CYS A 441 -15.41 6.32 -9.25
N PRO A 442 -16.05 7.50 -9.35
CA PRO A 442 -16.68 8.15 -8.19
C PRO A 442 -17.99 7.49 -7.77
N VAL A 443 -18.66 6.79 -8.68
CA VAL A 443 -19.91 6.05 -8.46
C VAL A 443 -19.80 4.69 -9.14
N ARG A 444 -20.12 3.62 -8.40
CA ARG A 444 -20.17 2.26 -8.93
C ARG A 444 -21.60 1.96 -9.34
N PHE A 445 -21.83 1.73 -10.64
CA PHE A 445 -23.14 1.36 -11.15
C PHE A 445 -23.27 -0.16 -11.17
N PRO A 446 -24.27 -0.74 -10.48
CA PRO A 446 -24.54 -2.16 -10.62
C PRO A 446 -25.31 -2.41 -11.92
N THR A 447 -24.74 -3.24 -12.79
CA THR A 447 -25.49 -3.82 -13.90
C THR A 447 -26.16 -5.12 -13.44
N ASN A 448 -27.25 -5.50 -14.11
CA ASN A 448 -27.92 -6.79 -13.93
C ASN A 448 -28.18 -7.37 -15.31
N VAL A 449 -27.23 -8.17 -15.80
CA VAL A 449 -27.26 -8.74 -17.16
C VAL A 449 -27.19 -10.26 -17.11
N PRO A 450 -27.83 -10.99 -18.04
CA PRO A 450 -27.84 -12.46 -18.01
C PRO A 450 -26.46 -13.12 -18.00
N THR A 451 -25.47 -12.49 -18.65
CA THR A 451 -24.08 -12.97 -18.64
C THR A 451 -23.48 -13.03 -17.24
N GLN A 452 -23.94 -12.16 -16.33
CA GLN A 452 -23.48 -12.19 -14.95
C GLN A 452 -23.92 -13.46 -14.24
N ALA A 453 -25.21 -13.78 -14.34
CA ALA A 453 -25.79 -15.00 -13.79
C ALA A 453 -25.18 -16.27 -14.41
N LEU A 454 -24.93 -16.25 -15.73
CA LEU A 454 -24.29 -17.38 -16.41
C LEU A 454 -22.87 -17.63 -15.90
N ILE A 455 -22.08 -16.58 -15.66
CA ILE A 455 -20.73 -16.74 -15.10
C ILE A 455 -20.80 -17.24 -13.65
N THR A 456 -21.71 -16.74 -12.82
CA THR A 456 -21.84 -17.18 -11.43
C THR A 456 -22.36 -18.61 -11.30
N LEU A 457 -23.06 -19.14 -12.30
CA LEU A 457 -23.47 -20.55 -12.37
C LEU A 457 -22.35 -21.47 -12.87
N ASN A 458 -21.53 -21.02 -13.83
CA ASN A 458 -20.62 -21.91 -14.58
C ASN A 458 -19.14 -21.75 -14.20
N SER A 459 -18.76 -20.74 -13.42
CA SER A 459 -17.34 -20.54 -13.07
C SER A 459 -16.84 -21.62 -12.10
N ASP A 460 -15.59 -22.05 -12.28
CA ASP A 460 -14.91 -22.99 -11.38
C ASP A 460 -14.94 -22.48 -9.93
N PHE A 461 -14.63 -21.19 -9.72
CA PHE A 461 -14.67 -20.56 -8.40
C PHE A 461 -16.01 -20.77 -7.67
N MET A 462 -17.13 -20.60 -8.37
CA MET A 462 -18.46 -20.73 -7.76
C MET A 462 -18.82 -22.19 -7.51
N ASN A 463 -18.42 -23.10 -8.41
CA ASN A 463 -18.68 -24.53 -8.25
C ASN A 463 -17.82 -25.15 -7.13
N ASP A 464 -16.54 -24.76 -7.02
CA ASP A 464 -15.64 -25.13 -5.93
C ASP A 464 -16.15 -24.59 -4.59
N ALA A 465 -16.61 -23.33 -4.57
CA ALA A 465 -17.21 -22.74 -3.37
C ALA A 465 -18.52 -23.44 -2.99
N ALA A 466 -19.34 -23.86 -3.96
CA ALA A 466 -20.57 -24.59 -3.70
C ALA A 466 -20.31 -25.99 -3.12
N ASP A 467 -19.30 -26.70 -3.62
CA ASP A 467 -18.89 -27.99 -3.08
C ASP A 467 -18.34 -27.85 -1.65
N ALA A 468 -17.50 -26.85 -1.41
CA ALA A 468 -17.01 -26.54 -0.07
C ALA A 468 -18.16 -26.16 0.89
N PHE A 469 -19.14 -25.38 0.40
CA PHE A 469 -20.31 -25.00 1.18
C PHE A 469 -21.17 -26.22 1.53
N ALA A 470 -21.44 -27.10 0.56
CA ALA A 470 -22.16 -28.35 0.77
C ALA A 470 -21.45 -29.25 1.79
N GLY A 471 -20.13 -29.44 1.64
CA GLY A 471 -19.33 -30.22 2.59
C GLY A 471 -19.34 -29.64 4.00
N ARG A 472 -19.35 -28.31 4.14
CA ARG A 472 -19.46 -27.62 5.43
C ARG A 472 -20.80 -27.92 6.11
N VAL A 473 -21.92 -27.64 5.44
CA VAL A 473 -23.24 -27.78 6.08
C VAL A 473 -23.60 -29.23 6.36
N LEU A 474 -23.25 -30.17 5.47
CA LEU A 474 -23.43 -31.61 5.71
C LEU A 474 -22.54 -32.13 6.85
N GLY A 475 -21.36 -31.54 7.05
CA GLY A 475 -20.46 -31.91 8.15
C GLY A 475 -20.89 -31.33 9.50
N GLU A 476 -21.68 -30.26 9.51
CA GLU A 476 -22.16 -29.57 10.72
C GLU A 476 -23.57 -30.04 11.15
N THR A 477 -24.30 -30.79 10.32
CA THR A 477 -25.67 -31.25 10.58
C THR A 477 -25.81 -32.78 10.51
N SER A 478 -26.99 -33.30 10.92
CA SER A 478 -27.27 -34.74 10.95
C SER A 478 -28.25 -35.22 9.88
N SER A 479 -28.84 -34.30 9.11
CA SER A 479 -29.76 -34.63 8.02
C SER A 479 -29.71 -33.58 6.90
N LEU A 480 -30.15 -33.99 5.71
CA LEU A 480 -30.28 -33.10 4.54
C LEU A 480 -31.20 -31.91 4.83
N GLU A 481 -32.30 -32.11 5.55
CA GLU A 481 -33.24 -31.03 5.92
C GLU A 481 -32.61 -30.01 6.88
N GLU A 482 -31.81 -30.46 7.83
CA GLU A 482 -31.02 -29.59 8.71
C GLU A 482 -29.93 -28.85 7.91
N ALA A 483 -29.24 -29.55 7.00
CA ALA A 483 -28.19 -28.98 6.15
C ALA A 483 -28.73 -27.85 5.26
N ILE A 484 -29.90 -28.05 4.65
CA ILE A 484 -30.60 -27.05 3.83
C ILE A 484 -30.99 -25.83 4.69
N GLY A 485 -31.51 -26.07 5.90
CA GLY A 485 -31.82 -24.99 6.84
C GLY A 485 -30.59 -24.15 7.19
N ALA A 486 -29.48 -24.81 7.53
CA ALA A 486 -28.21 -24.15 7.84
C ALA A 486 -27.64 -23.40 6.63
N ALA A 487 -27.76 -23.97 5.42
CA ALA A 487 -27.30 -23.32 4.20
C ALA A 487 -28.09 -22.03 3.89
N ILE A 488 -29.42 -22.04 4.06
CA ILE A 488 -30.24 -20.84 3.94
C ILE A 488 -29.85 -19.80 4.99
N GLU A 489 -29.68 -20.21 6.25
CA GLU A 489 -29.32 -19.30 7.34
C GLU A 489 -27.96 -18.63 7.10
N LEU A 490 -26.96 -19.39 6.66
CA LEU A 490 -25.65 -18.86 6.31
C LEU A 490 -25.69 -17.95 5.07
N ALA A 491 -26.50 -18.29 4.06
CA ALA A 491 -26.59 -17.53 2.82
C ALA A 491 -27.36 -16.20 3.00
N PHE A 492 -28.48 -16.22 3.71
CA PHE A 492 -29.43 -15.09 3.78
C PHE A 492 -29.48 -14.41 5.15
N SER A 493 -28.74 -14.92 6.15
CA SER A 493 -28.73 -14.38 7.52
C SER A 493 -30.11 -14.34 8.19
N ARG A 494 -30.98 -15.29 7.82
CA ARG A 494 -32.31 -15.50 8.41
C ARG A 494 -32.69 -16.97 8.36
N GLU A 495 -33.62 -17.37 9.22
CA GLU A 495 -34.15 -18.74 9.20
C GLU A 495 -34.89 -19.05 7.89
N ALA A 496 -34.77 -20.30 7.45
CA ALA A 496 -35.54 -20.84 6.33
C ALA A 496 -37.01 -20.93 6.69
N THR A 497 -37.88 -20.47 5.79
CA THR A 497 -39.32 -20.75 5.90
C THR A 497 -39.61 -22.23 5.63
N ASP A 498 -40.73 -22.73 6.13
CA ASP A 498 -41.15 -24.12 5.92
C ASP A 498 -41.29 -24.45 4.43
N ASP A 499 -41.78 -23.50 3.63
CA ASP A 499 -41.94 -23.65 2.17
C ASP A 499 -40.59 -23.73 1.46
N GLU A 500 -39.64 -22.84 1.80
CA GLU A 500 -38.28 -22.86 1.21
C GLU A 500 -37.54 -24.14 1.54
N ARG A 501 -37.62 -24.57 2.80
CA ARG A 501 -37.00 -25.81 3.27
C ARG A 501 -37.59 -27.01 2.54
N SER A 502 -38.92 -27.12 2.51
CA SER A 502 -39.61 -28.23 1.84
C SER A 502 -39.30 -28.26 0.34
N ALA A 503 -39.30 -27.10 -0.32
CA ALA A 503 -38.99 -27.01 -1.76
C ALA A 503 -37.56 -27.45 -2.08
N LEU A 504 -36.57 -27.00 -1.29
CA LEU A 504 -35.17 -27.39 -1.48
C LEU A 504 -34.90 -28.86 -1.13
N VAL A 505 -35.57 -29.41 -0.11
CA VAL A 505 -35.46 -30.84 0.23
C VAL A 505 -36.00 -31.69 -0.91
N ASN A 506 -37.18 -31.33 -1.44
CA ASN A 506 -37.75 -32.03 -2.60
C ASN A 506 -36.84 -31.92 -3.82
N PHE A 507 -36.30 -30.73 -4.09
CA PHE A 507 -35.37 -30.52 -5.19
C PHE A 507 -34.08 -31.35 -5.04
N ALA A 508 -33.49 -31.40 -3.85
CA ALA A 508 -32.33 -32.24 -3.58
C ALA A 508 -32.65 -33.73 -3.74
N GLN A 509 -33.84 -34.17 -3.34
CA GLN A 509 -34.30 -35.55 -3.53
C GLN A 509 -34.49 -35.89 -5.01
N GLU A 510 -35.12 -35.00 -5.80
CA GLU A 510 -35.25 -35.14 -7.25
C GLU A 510 -33.89 -35.26 -7.93
N LEU A 511 -32.91 -34.45 -7.51
CA LEU A 511 -31.53 -34.54 -8.02
C LEU A 511 -30.87 -35.89 -7.71
N MET A 512 -31.11 -36.45 -6.52
CA MET A 512 -30.59 -37.78 -6.18
C MET A 512 -31.28 -38.89 -6.98
N ASP A 513 -32.61 -38.80 -7.15
CA ASP A 513 -33.42 -39.85 -7.78
C ASP A 513 -33.36 -39.84 -9.32
N GLU A 514 -33.37 -38.65 -9.94
CA GLU A 514 -33.46 -38.50 -11.40
C GLU A 514 -32.10 -38.25 -12.07
N ASN A 515 -31.12 -37.70 -11.34
CA ASN A 515 -29.81 -37.35 -11.89
C ASN A 515 -28.64 -38.21 -11.35
N ASP A 516 -28.92 -39.23 -10.52
CA ASP A 516 -27.93 -40.16 -9.95
C ASP A 516 -26.82 -39.42 -9.18
N LEU A 517 -27.16 -38.29 -8.55
CA LEU A 517 -26.27 -37.54 -7.67
C LEU A 517 -26.29 -38.15 -6.26
N ASP A 518 -25.15 -38.13 -5.58
CA ASP A 518 -25.10 -38.42 -4.16
C ASP A 518 -25.60 -37.20 -3.35
N GLU A 519 -25.77 -37.37 -2.03
CA GLU A 519 -26.27 -36.31 -1.14
C GLU A 519 -25.39 -35.05 -1.22
N ARG A 520 -24.06 -35.21 -1.36
CA ARG A 520 -23.13 -34.09 -1.51
C ARG A 520 -23.31 -33.38 -2.85
N GLY A 521 -23.45 -34.11 -3.95
CA GLY A 521 -23.70 -33.55 -5.28
C GLY A 521 -25.03 -32.80 -5.36
N ALA A 522 -26.10 -33.36 -4.80
CA ALA A 522 -27.38 -32.67 -4.70
C ALA A 522 -27.25 -31.38 -3.87
N MET A 523 -26.57 -31.45 -2.71
CA MET A 523 -26.36 -30.28 -1.87
C MET A 523 -25.45 -29.22 -2.51
N GLN A 524 -24.46 -29.62 -3.31
CA GLN A 524 -23.65 -28.69 -4.10
C GLN A 524 -24.52 -27.86 -5.04
N VAL A 525 -25.48 -28.48 -5.74
CA VAL A 525 -26.40 -27.77 -6.64
C VAL A 525 -27.30 -26.82 -5.84
N CYS A 526 -27.82 -27.24 -4.68
CA CYS A 526 -28.59 -26.38 -3.78
C CYS A 526 -27.77 -25.17 -3.32
N CYS A 527 -26.55 -25.37 -2.84
CA CYS A 527 -25.64 -24.30 -2.42
C CYS A 527 -25.30 -23.34 -3.57
N LEU A 528 -25.04 -23.86 -4.76
CA LEU A 528 -24.78 -23.04 -5.96
C LEU A 528 -26.01 -22.17 -6.30
N MET A 529 -27.21 -22.75 -6.22
CA MET A 529 -28.45 -22.02 -6.44
C MET A 529 -28.63 -20.90 -5.42
N LEU A 530 -28.43 -21.18 -4.12
CA LEU A 530 -28.53 -20.19 -3.04
C LEU A 530 -27.59 -19.00 -3.27
N MET A 531 -26.34 -19.24 -3.67
CA MET A 531 -25.38 -18.17 -3.96
C MET A 531 -25.69 -17.38 -5.25
N ASN A 532 -26.61 -17.87 -6.08
CA ASN A 532 -27.06 -17.23 -7.32
C ASN A 532 -28.42 -16.52 -7.18
N THR A 533 -29.06 -16.53 -6.01
CA THR A 533 -30.32 -15.82 -5.80
C THR A 533 -30.12 -14.31 -5.68
N ASN A 534 -31.19 -13.55 -5.94
CA ASN A 534 -31.18 -12.11 -5.67
C ASN A 534 -30.94 -11.82 -4.19
N GLU A 535 -31.50 -12.62 -3.28
CA GLU A 535 -31.35 -12.40 -1.84
C GLU A 535 -29.90 -12.53 -1.37
N PHE A 536 -29.09 -13.39 -2.01
CA PHE A 536 -27.66 -13.46 -1.73
C PHE A 536 -26.88 -12.25 -2.27
N MET A 537 -27.28 -11.73 -3.44
CA MET A 537 -26.54 -10.68 -4.14
C MET A 537 -26.94 -9.25 -3.71
N TRP A 538 -28.11 -9.07 -3.09
CA TRP A 538 -28.69 -7.78 -2.76
C TRP A 538 -29.00 -7.68 -1.27
N VAL A 539 -28.59 -6.57 -0.64
CA VAL A 539 -28.86 -6.28 0.79
C VAL A 539 -29.90 -5.16 0.91
N ASP A 540 -30.83 -5.30 1.87
CA ASP A 540 -31.95 -4.39 2.12
C ASP A 540 -31.79 -3.45 3.31
#